data_AF-A0A256K1P3-F1
#
_entry.id   AF-A0A256K1P3-F1
#
_cell.length_a   1.000
_cell.length_b   1.000
_cell.length_c   1.000
_cell.angle_alpha   90.00
_cell.angle_beta   90.00
_cell.angle_gamma   90.00
#
_symmetry.space_group_name_H-M   'P 1'
#
loop_
_entity.id
_entity.type
_entity.pdbx_description
1 polymer ?
#
loop_
_entity_poly.entity_id
_entity_poly.type
_entity_poly.pdbx_seq_one_letter_code
_entity_poly.pdbx_strand_id
1 'polypeptide(L)'
;MRVLGIEGTAWCASAALYDAEADSVLIESDPYEPDSGGIHPREAAEHMSEAIPEVVDSVLTAAEERHGPDAVDAVAFSRGPGLGPCLRIVGTAARSLAGTLGVPLVGVNHMVAHLEIGRHRSGFDNPICLNASGANAHLLGYHDGRYRVLGETMDAGVGNAIDKFTRHVGWSHPGGPKVESAAAEFATGAGEVGSEGEGTGGEEGSAAETDLLDLPYVVKGMDFSFSGISSAANDAADSGVPVEEICFSLQEHVFAMLTEVSERALSLTGADELVLGGGVAQNDRLREMLATMCEARGADFHAPEPRFLRDNAGMIAVLGAKMAAAGDTVPISESAVDPSFRPDQVPVTWRDGESVARGRGGAESRSAARDAEADRRGAEATVTVEGTDGDRRVVKRRVPKSYRHPELDRTIRRDRTVAEARLTSEARRAGVSTPLVYDVDLAEATLTLQHVGERDLAAALDEGTAEAVGRHLARLHGAEMVHGDPTTRNVRVSKRGERTERDGRSSPPPETYLIDFGLGYHTGHVEDHAMDLHVFEGSVRATATEPGPLLAAFESGYEAVGDEAVLDRLRDVADRGRYR
;
A
#
# COMPACT_ATOMS: atom_id res chain seq x y z
N MET A 1 -17.92 -12.02 26.31
CA MET A 1 -17.99 -10.55 26.33
C MET A 1 -18.81 -10.13 25.13
N ARG A 2 -19.79 -9.24 25.33
CA ARG A 2 -20.71 -8.72 24.33
C ARG A 2 -20.47 -7.22 24.16
N VAL A 3 -20.08 -6.80 22.98
CA VAL A 3 -19.77 -5.39 22.69
C VAL A 3 -20.75 -4.83 21.69
N LEU A 4 -21.35 -3.69 22.02
CA LEU A 4 -22.16 -2.92 21.09
C LEU A 4 -21.27 -1.90 20.38
N GLY A 5 -21.04 -2.08 19.08
CA GLY A 5 -20.30 -1.17 18.22
C GLY A 5 -21.22 -0.13 17.57
N ILE A 6 -20.71 1.09 17.37
CA ILE A 6 -21.38 2.16 16.62
C ILE A 6 -20.40 2.72 15.57
N GLU A 7 -20.82 2.72 14.30
CA GLU A 7 -20.06 3.25 13.16
C GLU A 7 -20.87 4.34 12.44
N GLY A 8 -20.19 5.38 12.00
CA GLY A 8 -20.79 6.52 11.31
C GLY A 8 -19.76 7.59 10.98
N THR A 9 -18.59 7.16 10.50
CA THR A 9 -17.48 8.04 10.09
C THR A 9 -17.79 8.82 8.82
N ALA A 10 -18.66 8.31 7.94
CA ALA A 10 -18.98 8.92 6.66
C ALA A 10 -20.48 8.96 6.37
N TRP A 11 -21.01 8.01 5.60
CA TRP A 11 -22.36 8.02 5.02
C TRP A 11 -23.26 6.89 5.51
N CYS A 12 -22.71 5.84 6.13
CA CYS A 12 -23.48 4.71 6.64
C CYS A 12 -23.62 4.78 8.17
N ALA A 13 -24.85 4.96 8.66
CA ALA A 13 -25.15 4.84 10.08
C ALA A 13 -25.25 3.34 10.41
N SER A 14 -24.48 2.85 11.38
CA SER A 14 -24.50 1.42 11.72
C SER A 14 -24.32 1.18 13.21
N ALA A 15 -25.01 0.15 13.71
CA ALA A 15 -24.79 -0.43 15.02
C ALA A 15 -24.64 -1.95 14.90
N ALA A 16 -23.92 -2.57 15.83
CA ALA A 16 -23.74 -4.01 15.85
C ALA A 16 -23.55 -4.56 17.25
N LEU A 17 -24.03 -5.77 17.50
CA LEU A 17 -23.68 -6.54 18.69
C LEU A 17 -22.72 -7.66 18.28
N TYR A 18 -21.53 -7.68 18.89
CA TYR A 18 -20.60 -8.80 18.78
C TYR A 18 -20.58 -9.60 20.09
N ASP A 19 -20.87 -10.90 20.02
CA ASP A 19 -20.67 -11.85 21.11
C ASP A 19 -19.38 -12.64 20.86
N ALA A 20 -18.34 -12.34 21.65
CA ALA A 20 -17.01 -12.95 21.52
C ALA A 20 -16.97 -14.43 21.89
N GLU A 21 -17.93 -14.93 22.70
CA GLU A 21 -17.99 -16.35 23.06
C GLU A 21 -18.58 -17.19 21.92
N ALA A 22 -19.61 -16.66 21.26
CA ALA A 22 -20.26 -17.31 20.13
C ALA A 22 -19.63 -16.98 18.75
N ASP A 23 -18.65 -16.07 18.73
CA ASP A 23 -18.11 -15.41 17.53
C ASP A 23 -19.19 -14.90 16.54
N SER A 24 -20.30 -14.40 17.09
CA SER A 24 -21.46 -13.98 16.30
C SER A 24 -21.61 -12.47 16.26
N VAL A 25 -21.88 -11.92 15.08
CA VAL A 25 -22.12 -10.48 14.87
C VAL A 25 -23.53 -10.28 14.31
N LEU A 26 -24.34 -9.49 15.01
CA LEU A 26 -25.58 -8.88 14.52
C LEU A 26 -25.25 -7.45 14.06
N ILE A 27 -25.61 -7.09 12.82
CA ILE A 27 -25.32 -5.76 12.25
C ILE A 27 -26.63 -5.18 11.73
N GLU A 28 -26.90 -3.93 12.10
CA GLU A 28 -27.91 -3.08 11.49
C GLU A 28 -27.23 -1.87 10.85
N SER A 29 -27.69 -1.47 9.67
CA SER A 29 -27.08 -0.38 8.90
C SER A 29 -28.13 0.36 8.08
N ASP A 30 -28.03 1.68 8.09
CA ASP A 30 -28.84 2.59 7.30
C ASP A 30 -27.95 3.57 6.51
N PRO A 31 -27.62 3.23 5.25
CA PRO A 31 -26.79 4.06 4.39
C PRO A 31 -27.53 5.29 3.84
N TYR A 32 -26.87 6.45 3.88
CA TYR A 32 -27.31 7.64 3.16
C TYR A 32 -27.00 7.55 1.66
N GLU A 33 -28.02 7.68 0.81
CA GLU A 33 -27.87 7.78 -0.64
C GLU A 33 -28.24 9.20 -1.11
N PRO A 34 -27.31 9.96 -1.71
CA PRO A 34 -27.61 11.31 -2.18
C PRO A 34 -28.46 11.28 -3.47
N ASP A 35 -29.46 12.16 -3.55
CA ASP A 35 -30.33 12.32 -4.73
C ASP A 35 -29.54 12.63 -6.01
N SER A 36 -28.43 13.38 -5.88
CA SER A 36 -27.52 13.69 -6.98
C SER A 36 -26.13 14.06 -6.49
N GLY A 37 -25.11 13.87 -7.32
CA GLY A 37 -23.74 14.25 -6.99
C GLY A 37 -23.05 13.29 -6.02
N GLY A 38 -22.16 13.83 -5.17
CA GLY A 38 -21.42 13.06 -4.16
C GLY A 38 -21.91 13.36 -2.74
N ILE A 39 -21.33 12.68 -1.75
CA ILE A 39 -21.71 12.83 -0.35
C ILE A 39 -21.40 14.26 0.15
N HIS A 40 -22.44 15.00 0.56
CA HIS A 40 -22.27 16.30 1.19
C HIS A 40 -22.18 16.15 2.72
N PRO A 41 -21.13 16.66 3.40
CA PRO A 41 -20.91 16.40 4.83
C PRO A 41 -22.05 16.83 5.76
N ARG A 42 -22.80 17.86 5.37
CA ARG A 42 -23.95 18.33 6.14
C ARG A 42 -25.14 17.38 6.02
N GLU A 43 -25.43 16.91 4.81
CA GLU A 43 -26.58 16.04 4.54
C GLU A 43 -26.35 14.66 5.16
N ALA A 44 -25.11 14.14 5.05
CA ALA A 44 -24.71 12.93 5.76
C ALA A 44 -24.88 13.07 7.27
N ALA A 45 -24.54 14.21 7.87
CA ALA A 45 -24.73 14.44 9.29
C ALA A 45 -26.21 14.59 9.70
N GLU A 46 -27.03 15.20 8.84
CA GLU A 46 -28.48 15.29 9.06
C GLU A 46 -29.10 13.88 9.09
N HIS A 47 -28.78 13.02 8.10
CA HIS A 47 -29.16 11.61 8.08
C HIS A 47 -28.70 10.86 9.35
N MET A 48 -27.42 10.98 9.70
CA MET A 48 -26.84 10.31 10.88
C MET A 48 -27.55 10.69 12.19
N SER A 49 -28.07 11.91 12.30
CA SER A 49 -28.74 12.38 13.51
C SER A 49 -30.05 11.65 13.80
N GLU A 50 -30.71 11.16 12.75
CA GLU A 50 -31.96 10.39 12.82
C GLU A 50 -31.64 8.88 12.83
N ALA A 51 -30.78 8.42 11.93
CA ALA A 51 -30.50 7.01 11.71
C ALA A 51 -29.70 6.33 12.83
N ILE A 52 -28.70 7.01 13.44
CA ILE A 52 -27.88 6.40 14.50
C ILE A 52 -28.72 5.94 15.72
N PRO A 53 -29.62 6.78 16.28
CA PRO A 53 -30.53 6.33 17.33
C PRO A 53 -31.34 5.10 16.94
N GLU A 54 -31.87 5.04 15.72
CA GLU A 54 -32.73 3.93 15.26
C GLU A 54 -31.96 2.60 15.14
N VAL A 55 -30.78 2.61 14.51
CA VAL A 55 -29.97 1.38 14.38
C VAL A 55 -29.46 0.90 15.74
N VAL A 56 -29.12 1.83 16.66
CA VAL A 56 -28.70 1.48 18.03
C VAL A 56 -29.84 0.87 18.82
N ASP A 57 -31.05 1.45 18.75
CA ASP A 57 -32.24 0.94 19.42
C ASP A 57 -32.62 -0.46 18.93
N SER A 58 -32.58 -0.68 17.61
CA SER A 58 -32.81 -2.00 16.99
C SER A 58 -31.84 -3.06 17.52
N VAL A 59 -30.54 -2.77 17.52
CA VAL A 59 -29.51 -3.70 17.98
C VAL A 59 -29.59 -3.94 19.48
N LEU A 60 -29.83 -2.89 20.28
CA LEU A 60 -29.96 -3.02 21.73
C LEU A 60 -31.20 -3.85 22.10
N THR A 61 -32.34 -3.59 21.46
CA THR A 61 -33.57 -4.37 21.65
C THR A 61 -33.32 -5.85 21.34
N ALA A 62 -32.71 -6.15 20.20
CA ALA A 62 -32.38 -7.54 19.83
C ALA A 62 -31.39 -8.18 20.82
N ALA A 63 -30.44 -7.41 21.37
CA ALA A 63 -29.51 -7.87 22.39
C ALA A 63 -30.25 -8.23 23.69
N GLU A 64 -31.15 -7.35 24.14
CA GLU A 64 -31.93 -7.52 25.37
C GLU A 64 -32.93 -8.68 25.27
N GLU A 65 -33.59 -8.85 24.12
CA GLU A 65 -34.48 -9.98 23.86
C GLU A 65 -33.74 -11.33 23.95
N ARG A 66 -32.47 -11.37 23.51
CA ARG A 66 -31.68 -12.59 23.46
C ARG A 66 -30.94 -12.88 24.76
N HIS A 67 -30.43 -11.85 25.44
CA HIS A 67 -29.49 -11.99 26.55
C HIS A 67 -29.97 -11.36 27.87
N GLY A 68 -31.11 -10.69 27.88
CA GLY A 68 -31.65 -9.97 29.04
C GLY A 68 -31.14 -8.53 29.16
N PRO A 69 -31.53 -7.79 30.21
CA PRO A 69 -31.24 -6.36 30.34
C PRO A 69 -29.75 -6.01 30.44
N ASP A 70 -28.90 -6.94 30.88
CA ASP A 70 -27.44 -6.76 30.97
C ASP A 70 -26.74 -7.38 29.75
N ALA A 71 -27.32 -7.23 28.55
CA ALA A 71 -26.85 -7.87 27.32
C ALA A 71 -25.52 -7.32 26.78
N VAL A 72 -25.10 -6.13 27.23
CA VAL A 72 -23.94 -5.40 26.70
C VAL A 72 -22.91 -5.22 27.82
N ASP A 73 -21.68 -5.67 27.58
CA ASP A 73 -20.56 -5.56 28.53
C ASP A 73 -19.70 -4.32 28.29
N ALA A 74 -19.71 -3.77 27.06
CA ALA A 74 -19.01 -2.53 26.69
C ALA A 74 -19.60 -1.91 25.42
N VAL A 75 -19.39 -0.61 25.23
CA VAL A 75 -19.75 0.13 24.01
C VAL A 75 -18.48 0.55 23.28
N ALA A 76 -18.39 0.24 21.99
CA ALA A 76 -17.31 0.65 21.11
C ALA A 76 -17.83 1.64 20.06
N PHE A 77 -17.02 2.60 19.66
CA PHE A 77 -17.41 3.56 18.62
C PHE A 77 -16.26 3.94 17.70
N SER A 78 -16.59 4.24 16.46
CA SER A 78 -15.64 4.78 15.48
C SER A 78 -15.19 6.19 15.91
N ARG A 79 -14.01 6.29 16.53
CA ARG A 79 -13.44 7.56 17.02
C ARG A 79 -12.86 8.42 15.89
N GLY A 80 -12.44 7.77 14.81
CA GLY A 80 -11.86 8.38 13.62
C GLY A 80 -10.99 7.41 12.83
N PRO A 81 -10.46 7.82 11.66
CA PRO A 81 -10.68 9.13 11.03
C PRO A 81 -12.06 9.20 10.37
N GLY A 82 -12.50 10.40 9.96
CA GLY A 82 -13.83 10.56 9.32
C GLY A 82 -14.37 11.99 9.29
N LEU A 83 -15.59 12.14 8.79
CA LEU A 83 -16.29 13.43 8.73
C LEU A 83 -16.61 13.93 10.14
N GLY A 84 -15.98 15.03 10.54
CA GLY A 84 -16.15 15.62 11.89
C GLY A 84 -17.60 15.82 12.34
N PRO A 85 -18.54 16.29 11.49
CA PRO A 85 -19.97 16.34 11.81
C PRO A 85 -20.56 14.96 12.19
N CYS A 86 -20.35 13.93 11.37
CA CYS A 86 -20.86 12.57 11.61
C CYS A 86 -20.23 11.94 12.85
N LEU A 87 -18.90 12.04 13.00
CA LEU A 87 -18.17 11.54 14.17
C LEU A 87 -18.73 12.09 15.48
N ARG A 88 -19.09 13.38 15.53
CA ARG A 88 -19.66 14.00 16.75
C ARG A 88 -21.00 13.39 17.15
N ILE A 89 -21.82 12.99 16.18
CA ILE A 89 -23.10 12.30 16.43
C ILE A 89 -22.82 10.92 17.01
N VAL A 90 -21.99 10.12 16.34
CA VAL A 90 -21.59 8.78 16.78
C VAL A 90 -21.00 8.80 18.20
N GLY A 91 -20.01 9.67 18.45
CA GLY A 91 -19.38 9.78 19.76
C GLY A 91 -20.38 10.20 20.84
N THR A 92 -21.40 11.00 20.51
CA THR A 92 -22.44 11.42 21.47
C THR A 92 -23.37 10.27 21.80
N ALA A 93 -23.82 9.52 20.80
CA ALA A 93 -24.62 8.31 21.00
C ALA A 93 -23.86 7.28 21.86
N ALA A 94 -22.60 7.01 21.53
CA ALA A 94 -21.77 6.06 22.26
C ALA A 94 -21.54 6.44 23.73
N ARG A 95 -21.19 7.70 24.00
CA ARG A 95 -21.04 8.21 25.38
C ARG A 95 -22.34 8.12 26.17
N SER A 96 -23.46 8.47 25.55
CA SER A 96 -24.78 8.44 26.19
C SER A 96 -25.17 7.00 26.55
N LEU A 97 -24.98 6.07 25.61
CA LEU A 97 -25.30 4.66 25.80
C LEU A 97 -24.41 4.02 26.88
N ALA A 98 -23.08 4.20 26.79
CA ALA A 98 -22.14 3.67 27.77
C ALA A 98 -22.44 4.19 29.18
N GLY A 99 -22.73 5.50 29.30
CA GLY A 99 -23.08 6.11 30.58
C GLY A 99 -24.42 5.63 31.14
N THR A 100 -25.40 5.33 30.28
CA THR A 100 -26.72 4.81 30.68
C THR A 100 -26.64 3.37 31.16
N LEU A 101 -25.88 2.54 30.45
CA LEU A 101 -25.68 1.12 30.78
C LEU A 101 -24.66 0.93 31.93
N GLY A 102 -23.85 1.95 32.23
CA GLY A 102 -22.79 1.85 33.24
C GLY A 102 -21.62 0.95 32.82
N VAL A 103 -21.36 0.86 31.52
CA VAL A 103 -20.34 -0.02 30.94
C VAL A 103 -19.14 0.75 30.36
N PRO A 104 -17.97 0.12 30.20
CA PRO A 104 -16.81 0.76 29.59
C PRO A 104 -17.07 1.25 28.16
N LEU A 105 -16.38 2.34 27.80
CA LEU A 105 -16.38 2.92 26.46
C LEU A 105 -15.04 2.65 25.77
N VAL A 106 -15.07 2.25 24.51
CA VAL A 106 -13.89 1.96 23.69
C VAL A 106 -13.86 2.84 22.45
N GLY A 107 -12.79 3.61 22.28
CA GLY A 107 -12.59 4.49 21.12
C GLY A 107 -11.78 3.79 20.03
N VAL A 108 -12.44 3.34 18.97
CA VAL A 108 -11.85 2.49 17.94
C VAL A 108 -11.38 3.32 16.75
N ASN A 109 -10.19 3.01 16.22
CA ASN A 109 -9.75 3.55 14.93
C ASN A 109 -10.41 2.78 13.78
N HIS A 110 -11.11 3.50 12.92
CA HIS A 110 -11.89 2.95 11.81
C HIS A 110 -11.04 2.18 10.79
N MET A 111 -9.84 2.67 10.46
CA MET A 111 -8.97 2.00 9.49
C MET A 111 -8.40 0.69 10.06
N VAL A 112 -8.07 0.68 11.36
CA VAL A 112 -7.62 -0.52 12.07
C VAL A 112 -8.78 -1.52 12.25
N ALA A 113 -10.02 -1.05 12.36
CA ALA A 113 -11.19 -1.93 12.44
C ALA A 113 -11.39 -2.74 11.16
N HIS A 114 -11.32 -2.10 9.98
CA HIS A 114 -11.34 -2.77 8.67
C HIS A 114 -10.25 -3.84 8.54
N LEU A 115 -9.07 -3.56 9.08
CA LEU A 115 -7.96 -4.50 9.11
C LEU A 115 -8.26 -5.69 10.04
N GLU A 116 -8.59 -5.41 11.30
CA GLU A 116 -8.72 -6.42 12.34
C GLU A 116 -9.91 -7.34 12.12
N ILE A 117 -11.00 -6.86 11.51
CA ILE A 117 -12.09 -7.77 11.11
C ILE A 117 -11.62 -8.76 10.05
N GLY A 118 -10.82 -8.32 9.09
CA GLY A 118 -10.29 -9.18 8.04
C GLY A 118 -9.30 -10.21 8.58
N ARG A 119 -8.38 -9.77 9.45
CA ARG A 119 -7.45 -10.68 10.16
C ARG A 119 -8.19 -11.67 11.06
N HIS A 120 -9.20 -11.20 11.80
CA HIS A 120 -10.01 -12.04 12.68
C HIS A 120 -10.75 -13.14 11.90
N ARG A 121 -11.28 -12.80 10.71
CA ARG A 121 -12.01 -13.75 9.85
C ARG A 121 -11.11 -14.68 9.06
N SER A 122 -9.88 -14.27 8.74
CA SER A 122 -8.92 -15.13 8.05
C SER A 122 -8.24 -16.13 9.00
N GLY A 123 -8.09 -15.77 10.27
CA GLY A 123 -7.24 -16.51 11.21
C GLY A 123 -5.74 -16.30 10.97
N PHE A 124 -5.38 -15.27 10.20
CA PHE A 124 -3.98 -14.91 9.92
C PHE A 124 -3.32 -14.29 11.14
N ASP A 125 -2.04 -14.61 11.31
CA ASP A 125 -1.25 -14.13 12.42
C ASP A 125 -0.76 -12.70 12.14
N ASN A 126 -0.05 -12.49 11.03
CA ASN A 126 0.63 -11.22 10.73
C ASN A 126 0.47 -10.80 9.26
N PRO A 127 -0.76 -10.53 8.79
CA PRO A 127 -0.98 -10.16 7.41
C PRO A 127 -0.52 -8.74 7.08
N ILE A 128 -0.13 -8.56 5.82
CA ILE A 128 -0.20 -7.26 5.16
C ILE A 128 -1.66 -6.97 4.86
N CYS A 129 -2.07 -5.72 5.06
CA CYS A 129 -3.47 -5.35 4.98
C CYS A 129 -3.65 -4.21 4.00
N LEU A 130 -4.28 -4.50 2.86
CA LEU A 130 -4.72 -3.49 1.91
C LEU A 130 -6.11 -3.03 2.30
N ASN A 131 -6.25 -1.78 2.72
CA ASN A 131 -7.55 -1.15 2.91
C ASN A 131 -7.80 -0.20 1.73
N ALA A 132 -8.76 -0.54 0.86
CA ALA A 132 -9.15 0.23 -0.32
C ALA A 132 -10.59 0.74 -0.15
N SER A 133 -10.75 2.03 0.15
CA SER A 133 -12.04 2.66 0.41
C SER A 133 -12.29 3.88 -0.50
N GLY A 134 -13.45 4.53 -0.30
CA GLY A 134 -13.80 5.76 -1.01
C GLY A 134 -12.81 6.89 -0.75
N ALA A 135 -12.48 7.12 0.51
CA ALA A 135 -11.66 8.25 0.93
C ALA A 135 -10.17 7.93 1.01
N ASN A 136 -9.81 6.66 1.25
CA ASN A 136 -8.45 6.27 1.57
C ASN A 136 -8.04 5.01 0.83
N ALA A 137 -6.75 4.85 0.63
CA ALA A 137 -6.16 3.57 0.29
C ALA A 137 -4.82 3.45 1.02
N HIS A 138 -4.69 2.44 1.89
CA HIS A 138 -3.48 2.22 2.69
C HIS A 138 -3.07 0.76 2.62
N LEU A 139 -1.77 0.52 2.60
CA LEU A 139 -1.16 -0.75 2.98
C LEU A 139 -0.63 -0.64 4.40
N LEU A 140 -1.09 -1.52 5.26
CA LEU A 140 -0.73 -1.55 6.68
C LEU A 140 -0.01 -2.86 7.00
N GLY A 141 1.01 -2.76 7.86
CA GLY A 141 1.70 -3.93 8.43
C GLY A 141 1.98 -3.73 9.92
N TYR A 142 1.79 -4.76 10.73
CA TYR A 142 2.00 -4.67 12.19
C TYR A 142 3.50 -4.75 12.55
N HIS A 143 4.03 -3.72 13.20
CA HIS A 143 5.43 -3.64 13.60
C HIS A 143 5.60 -2.81 14.87
N ASP A 144 6.33 -3.37 15.84
CA ASP A 144 6.67 -2.75 17.14
C ASP A 144 5.46 -2.17 17.87
N GLY A 145 4.43 -3.01 18.07
CA GLY A 145 3.26 -2.61 18.84
C GLY A 145 2.31 -1.66 18.12
N ARG A 146 2.48 -1.41 16.82
CA ARG A 146 1.65 -0.49 16.02
C ARG A 146 1.44 -1.00 14.60
N TYR A 147 0.34 -0.60 13.96
CA TYR A 147 0.18 -0.75 12.52
C TYR A 147 0.93 0.38 11.80
N ARG A 148 1.86 0.04 10.90
CA ARG A 148 2.64 1.01 10.12
C ARG A 148 2.07 1.15 8.73
N VAL A 149 2.02 2.37 8.21
CA VAL A 149 1.68 2.64 6.81
C VAL A 149 2.88 2.28 5.94
N LEU A 150 2.75 1.20 5.18
CA LEU A 150 3.74 0.73 4.22
C LEU A 150 3.61 1.40 2.86
N GLY A 151 2.41 1.91 2.53
CA GLY A 151 2.12 2.67 1.32
C GLY A 151 0.74 3.29 1.39
N GLU A 152 0.54 4.45 0.78
CA GLU A 152 -0.74 5.15 0.76
C GLU A 152 -1.00 5.91 -0.55
N THR A 153 -2.25 6.35 -0.73
CA THR A 153 -2.56 7.27 -1.84
C THR A 153 -1.95 8.65 -1.58
N MET A 154 -1.29 9.22 -2.59
CA MET A 154 -0.71 10.57 -2.53
C MET A 154 -1.75 11.68 -2.70
N ASP A 155 -2.96 11.35 -3.16
CA ASP A 155 -3.99 12.34 -3.47
C ASP A 155 -5.40 11.98 -2.97
N ALA A 156 -6.20 11.29 -3.77
CA ALA A 156 -7.57 10.92 -3.48
C ALA A 156 -7.65 9.41 -3.22
N GLY A 157 -8.61 8.99 -2.38
CA GLY A 157 -8.96 7.58 -2.28
C GLY A 157 -9.41 7.00 -3.62
N VAL A 158 -9.15 5.70 -3.80
CA VAL A 158 -9.47 4.98 -5.04
C VAL A 158 -10.96 5.05 -5.39
N GLY A 159 -11.86 4.92 -4.40
CA GLY A 159 -13.29 5.03 -4.69
C GLY A 159 -13.72 6.45 -5.07
N ASN A 160 -13.09 7.51 -4.53
CA ASN A 160 -13.35 8.88 -4.96
C ASN A 160 -12.85 9.14 -6.39
N ALA A 161 -11.73 8.53 -6.78
CA ALA A 161 -11.24 8.60 -8.16
C ALA A 161 -12.24 7.97 -9.15
N ILE A 162 -12.83 6.83 -8.79
CA ILE A 162 -13.89 6.18 -9.56
C ILE A 162 -15.17 7.05 -9.55
N ASP A 163 -15.62 7.50 -8.38
CA ASP A 163 -16.82 8.33 -8.23
C ASP A 163 -16.70 9.70 -8.93
N LYS A 164 -15.47 10.22 -9.11
CA LYS A 164 -15.22 11.42 -9.91
C LYS A 164 -15.53 11.18 -11.38
N PHE A 165 -15.10 10.04 -11.93
CA PHE A 165 -15.42 9.65 -13.30
C PHE A 165 -16.92 9.37 -13.47
N THR A 166 -17.53 8.60 -12.57
CA THR A 166 -18.96 8.27 -12.71
C THR A 166 -19.85 9.51 -12.65
N ARG A 167 -19.51 10.51 -11.83
CA ARG A 167 -20.19 11.81 -11.83
C ARG A 167 -20.00 12.57 -13.14
N HIS A 168 -18.83 12.49 -13.76
CA HIS A 168 -18.55 13.14 -15.05
C HIS A 168 -19.48 12.60 -16.15
N VAL A 169 -19.72 11.29 -16.17
CA VAL A 169 -20.66 10.64 -17.11
C VAL A 169 -22.13 10.67 -16.65
N GLY A 170 -22.44 11.43 -15.58
CA GLY A 170 -23.81 11.67 -15.11
C GLY A 170 -24.43 10.56 -14.25
N TRP A 171 -23.65 9.63 -13.72
CA TRP A 171 -24.14 8.58 -12.82
C TRP A 171 -24.18 9.05 -11.36
N SER A 172 -25.22 8.63 -10.62
CA SER A 172 -25.32 8.83 -9.16
C SER A 172 -24.33 7.95 -8.39
N HIS A 173 -24.05 8.31 -7.13
CA HIS A 173 -23.36 7.43 -6.18
C HIS A 173 -24.26 6.21 -5.82
N PRO A 174 -23.69 5.02 -5.54
CA PRO A 174 -22.28 4.64 -5.62
C PRO A 174 -21.81 4.33 -7.05
N GLY A 175 -20.60 4.79 -7.40
CA GLY A 175 -20.03 4.61 -8.75
C GLY A 175 -19.35 3.26 -8.96
N GLY A 176 -18.71 2.70 -7.93
CA GLY A 176 -17.95 1.44 -8.01
C GLY A 176 -18.69 0.28 -8.69
N PRO A 177 -19.88 -0.13 -8.21
CA PRO A 177 -20.63 -1.24 -8.81
C PRO A 177 -21.06 -0.99 -10.26
N LYS A 178 -21.25 0.28 -10.64
CA LYS A 178 -21.65 0.68 -12.01
C LYS A 178 -20.48 0.55 -12.98
N VAL A 179 -19.29 1.00 -12.55
CA VAL A 179 -18.05 0.82 -13.33
C VAL A 179 -17.74 -0.66 -13.51
N GLU A 180 -17.89 -1.47 -12.45
CA GLU A 180 -17.70 -2.91 -12.54
C GLU A 180 -18.65 -3.58 -13.54
N SER A 181 -19.93 -3.20 -13.53
CA SER A 181 -20.93 -3.75 -14.45
C SER A 181 -20.63 -3.35 -15.90
N ALA A 182 -20.33 -2.06 -16.15
CA ALA A 182 -19.99 -1.57 -17.49
C ALA A 182 -18.69 -2.18 -18.03
N ALA A 183 -17.69 -2.39 -17.18
CA ALA A 183 -16.46 -3.08 -17.55
C ALA A 183 -16.70 -4.55 -17.92
N ALA A 184 -17.57 -5.24 -17.18
CA ALA A 184 -17.95 -6.62 -17.50
C ALA A 184 -18.73 -6.72 -18.83
N GLU A 185 -19.60 -5.75 -19.12
CA GLU A 185 -20.29 -5.63 -20.41
C GLU A 185 -19.28 -5.45 -21.57
N PHE A 186 -18.26 -4.61 -21.41
CA PHE A 186 -17.21 -4.46 -22.41
C PHE A 186 -16.40 -5.75 -22.63
N ALA A 187 -15.96 -6.39 -21.54
CA ALA A 187 -15.17 -7.62 -21.60
C ALA A 187 -15.92 -8.78 -22.27
N THR A 188 -17.24 -8.88 -22.06
CA THR A 188 -18.08 -9.90 -22.71
C THR A 188 -18.40 -9.55 -24.17
N GLY A 189 -18.70 -8.28 -24.47
CA GLY A 189 -18.97 -7.81 -25.82
C GLY A 189 -17.78 -7.93 -26.77
N ALA A 190 -16.54 -7.73 -26.29
CA ALA A 190 -15.33 -7.96 -27.07
C ALA A 190 -15.19 -9.42 -27.57
N GLY A 191 -15.80 -10.38 -26.85
CA GLY A 191 -15.82 -11.80 -27.24
C GLY A 191 -16.83 -12.13 -28.35
N GLU A 192 -17.88 -11.33 -28.55
CA GLU A 192 -18.96 -11.63 -29.52
C GLU A 192 -18.66 -11.10 -30.93
N VAL A 193 -17.94 -9.97 -31.05
CA VAL A 193 -17.57 -9.34 -32.33
C VAL A 193 -16.57 -10.18 -33.14
N GLY A 194 -15.89 -11.15 -32.51
CA GLY A 194 -14.98 -12.08 -33.17
C GLY A 194 -15.64 -13.19 -34.00
N SER A 195 -16.98 -13.28 -34.05
CA SER A 195 -17.70 -14.43 -34.64
C SER A 195 -18.39 -14.20 -35.99
N GLU A 196 -18.41 -12.97 -36.53
CA GLU A 196 -19.11 -12.65 -37.80
C GLU A 196 -18.19 -12.14 -38.93
N GLY A 197 -17.03 -12.78 -39.10
CA GLY A 197 -16.15 -12.58 -40.27
C GLY A 197 -15.99 -13.87 -41.10
N GLU A 198 -16.63 -13.93 -42.26
CA GLU A 198 -16.52 -15.05 -43.21
C GLU A 198 -15.08 -15.22 -43.76
N GLY A 199 -14.41 -16.30 -43.35
CA GLY A 199 -13.54 -17.16 -44.18
C GLY A 199 -12.24 -16.61 -44.76
N THR A 200 -11.08 -17.07 -44.24
CA THR A 200 -10.26 -18.15 -44.84
C THR A 200 -8.95 -18.36 -44.09
N GLY A 201 -8.72 -19.61 -43.63
CA GLY A 201 -7.38 -20.21 -43.55
C GLY A 201 -6.53 -19.96 -42.31
N GLY A 202 -6.75 -20.77 -41.27
CA GLY A 202 -5.72 -21.41 -40.44
C GLY A 202 -4.71 -20.55 -39.68
N GLU A 203 -4.99 -20.31 -38.40
CA GLU A 203 -4.04 -20.38 -37.28
C GLU A 203 -4.86 -20.40 -35.97
N GLU A 204 -4.38 -21.15 -34.97
CA GLU A 204 -5.10 -21.42 -33.72
C GLU A 204 -5.43 -20.12 -32.96
N GLY A 205 -6.66 -20.03 -32.46
CA GLY A 205 -7.32 -18.77 -32.12
C GLY A 205 -6.62 -17.92 -31.05
N SER A 206 -6.30 -16.68 -31.41
CA SER A 206 -6.21 -15.59 -30.44
C SER A 206 -7.63 -15.18 -30.07
N ALA A 207 -7.98 -15.24 -28.78
CA ALA A 207 -9.09 -14.45 -28.28
C ALA A 207 -8.92 -13.01 -28.76
N ALA A 208 -9.99 -12.35 -29.22
CA ALA A 208 -9.93 -10.95 -29.60
C ALA A 208 -9.27 -10.17 -28.46
N GLU A 209 -8.07 -9.60 -28.70
CA GLU A 209 -7.40 -8.75 -27.71
C GLU A 209 -8.35 -7.58 -27.45
N THR A 210 -8.84 -7.47 -26.23
CA THR A 210 -9.64 -6.32 -25.80
C THR A 210 -8.70 -5.12 -25.73
N ASP A 211 -8.88 -4.16 -26.64
CA ASP A 211 -8.05 -2.95 -26.69
C ASP A 211 -8.14 -2.21 -25.35
N LEU A 212 -6.99 -1.94 -24.74
CA LEU A 212 -6.90 -1.21 -23.47
C LEU A 212 -6.54 0.26 -23.73
N LEU A 213 -7.33 1.19 -23.19
CA LEU A 213 -6.98 2.61 -23.27
C LEU A 213 -5.69 2.89 -22.52
N ASP A 214 -4.81 3.71 -23.11
CA ASP A 214 -3.60 4.20 -22.46
C ASP A 214 -3.97 5.21 -21.38
N LEU A 215 -3.98 4.76 -20.12
CA LEU A 215 -4.31 5.56 -18.95
C LEU A 215 -3.07 5.72 -18.04
N PRO A 216 -2.91 6.86 -17.34
CA PRO A 216 -1.77 7.07 -16.45
C PRO A 216 -1.63 6.00 -15.37
N TYR A 217 -0.47 5.34 -15.32
CA TYR A 217 -0.10 4.37 -14.28
C TYR A 217 0.94 5.00 -13.33
N VAL A 218 0.49 5.55 -12.20
CA VAL A 218 1.35 6.33 -11.28
C VAL A 218 1.56 5.59 -9.96
N VAL A 219 2.66 4.83 -9.90
CA VAL A 219 3.17 4.21 -8.68
C VAL A 219 4.58 4.73 -8.41
N LYS A 220 4.80 5.32 -7.23
CA LYS A 220 6.08 5.87 -6.78
C LYS A 220 6.51 5.13 -5.51
N GLY A 221 7.48 4.23 -5.62
CA GLY A 221 7.87 3.36 -4.51
C GLY A 221 6.71 2.49 -4.02
N MET A 222 6.18 2.81 -2.84
CA MET A 222 5.02 2.14 -2.24
C MET A 222 3.73 2.96 -2.30
N ASP A 223 3.80 4.18 -2.83
CA ASP A 223 2.67 5.11 -2.89
C ASP A 223 2.13 5.21 -4.32
N PHE A 224 0.88 5.64 -4.42
CA PHE A 224 0.16 5.66 -5.70
C PHE A 224 -0.75 6.88 -5.80
N SER A 225 -1.07 7.30 -7.02
CA SER A 225 -1.90 8.49 -7.29
C SER A 225 -2.99 8.16 -8.28
N PHE A 226 -4.21 8.61 -7.96
CA PHE A 226 -5.39 8.37 -8.79
C PHE A 226 -5.96 9.65 -9.43
N SER A 227 -5.46 10.83 -9.09
CA SER A 227 -5.98 12.08 -9.66
C SER A 227 -5.80 12.18 -11.18
N GLY A 228 -4.62 11.78 -11.68
CA GLY A 228 -4.29 11.82 -13.10
C GLY A 228 -5.14 10.86 -13.93
N ILE A 229 -5.37 9.64 -13.42
CA ILE A 229 -6.15 8.63 -14.15
C ILE A 229 -7.64 9.01 -14.26
N SER A 230 -8.24 9.59 -13.21
CA SER A 230 -9.61 10.09 -13.31
C SER A 230 -9.76 11.21 -14.34
N SER A 231 -8.78 12.10 -14.45
CA SER A 231 -8.81 13.16 -15.46
C SER A 231 -8.67 12.59 -16.87
N ALA A 232 -7.76 11.63 -17.08
CA ALA A 232 -7.61 10.97 -18.37
C ALA A 232 -8.88 10.20 -18.78
N ALA A 233 -9.56 9.55 -17.84
CA ALA A 233 -10.84 8.89 -18.09
C ALA A 233 -11.95 9.89 -18.50
N ASN A 234 -11.99 11.07 -17.87
CA ASN A 234 -12.91 12.14 -18.26
C ASN A 234 -12.60 12.67 -19.66
N ASP A 235 -11.32 12.91 -19.98
CA ASP A 235 -10.88 13.39 -21.30
C ASP A 235 -11.21 12.36 -22.40
N ALA A 236 -11.11 11.06 -22.11
CA ALA A 236 -11.51 9.99 -23.01
C ALA A 236 -13.03 10.01 -23.27
N ALA A 237 -13.84 10.18 -22.23
CA ALA A 237 -15.29 10.32 -22.35
C ALA A 237 -15.67 11.56 -23.18
N ASP A 238 -15.01 12.70 -22.93
CA ASP A 238 -15.23 13.94 -23.69
C ASP A 238 -14.79 13.81 -25.16
N SER A 239 -13.84 12.93 -25.45
CA SER A 239 -13.38 12.57 -26.80
C SER A 239 -14.29 11.56 -27.51
N GLY A 240 -15.33 11.05 -26.83
CA GLY A 240 -16.33 10.14 -27.39
C GLY A 240 -15.97 8.66 -27.33
N VAL A 241 -15.00 8.27 -26.50
CA VAL A 241 -14.69 6.85 -26.24
C VAL A 241 -15.87 6.20 -25.50
N PRO A 242 -16.29 4.97 -25.85
CA PRO A 242 -17.36 4.26 -25.14
C PRO A 242 -17.11 4.18 -23.63
N VAL A 243 -18.16 4.41 -22.83
CA VAL A 243 -18.03 4.46 -21.36
C VAL A 243 -17.62 3.10 -20.80
N GLU A 244 -18.08 2.02 -21.41
CA GLU A 244 -17.80 0.64 -21.04
C GLU A 244 -16.31 0.30 -21.23
N GLU A 245 -15.71 0.76 -22.33
CA GLU A 245 -14.26 0.65 -22.62
C GLU A 245 -13.42 1.44 -21.62
N ILE A 246 -13.86 2.66 -21.28
CA ILE A 246 -13.22 3.47 -20.24
C ILE A 246 -13.32 2.78 -18.88
N CYS A 247 -14.48 2.23 -18.53
CA CYS A 247 -14.69 1.52 -17.27
C CYS A 247 -13.74 0.32 -17.16
N PHE A 248 -13.63 -0.49 -18.22
CA PHE A 248 -12.72 -1.62 -18.27
C PHE A 248 -11.26 -1.20 -18.09
N SER A 249 -10.82 -0.21 -18.88
CA SER A 249 -9.44 0.28 -18.83
C SER A 249 -9.12 0.91 -17.47
N LEU A 250 -10.02 1.73 -16.93
CA LEU A 250 -9.89 2.35 -15.61
C LEU A 250 -9.75 1.29 -14.51
N GLN A 251 -10.58 0.24 -14.56
CA GLN A 251 -10.57 -0.86 -13.60
C GLN A 251 -9.25 -1.63 -13.63
N GLU A 252 -8.78 -2.02 -14.83
CA GLU A 252 -7.51 -2.74 -15.00
C GLU A 252 -6.32 -1.94 -14.47
N HIS A 253 -6.25 -0.63 -14.78
CA HIS A 253 -5.14 0.22 -14.33
C HIS A 253 -5.15 0.44 -12.82
N VAL A 254 -6.30 0.81 -12.26
CA VAL A 254 -6.44 1.11 -10.83
C VAL A 254 -6.13 -0.12 -9.97
N PHE A 255 -6.67 -1.28 -10.33
CA PHE A 255 -6.47 -2.49 -9.53
C PHE A 255 -5.10 -3.11 -9.76
N ALA A 256 -4.50 -2.96 -10.94
CA ALA A 256 -3.10 -3.32 -11.14
C ALA A 256 -2.15 -2.47 -10.29
N MET A 257 -2.44 -1.18 -10.06
CA MET A 257 -1.66 -0.33 -9.13
C MET A 257 -1.75 -0.84 -7.69
N LEU A 258 -2.98 -1.07 -7.19
CA LEU A 258 -3.18 -1.61 -5.83
C LEU A 258 -2.53 -2.98 -5.63
N THR A 259 -2.64 -3.86 -6.64
CA THR A 259 -2.07 -5.22 -6.60
C THR A 259 -0.55 -5.19 -6.65
N GLU A 260 0.04 -4.31 -7.48
CA GLU A 260 1.49 -4.13 -7.53
C GLU A 260 2.07 -3.68 -6.18
N VAL A 261 1.45 -2.68 -5.55
CA VAL A 261 1.93 -2.16 -4.27
C VAL A 261 1.76 -3.20 -3.16
N SER A 262 0.69 -4.00 -3.21
CA SER A 262 0.50 -5.16 -2.33
C SER A 262 1.59 -6.22 -2.50
N GLU A 263 1.96 -6.53 -3.75
CA GLU A 263 3.08 -7.42 -4.05
C GLU A 263 4.42 -6.88 -3.51
N ARG A 264 4.66 -5.57 -3.63
CA ARG A 264 5.87 -4.92 -3.09
C ARG A 264 5.92 -4.99 -1.57
N ALA A 265 4.80 -4.74 -0.87
CA ALA A 265 4.75 -4.84 0.59
C ALA A 265 5.03 -6.27 1.09
N LEU A 266 4.42 -7.29 0.46
CA LEU A 266 4.68 -8.69 0.79
C LEU A 266 6.16 -9.03 0.58
N SER A 267 6.76 -8.52 -0.51
CA SER A 267 8.19 -8.74 -0.80
C SER A 267 9.12 -8.05 0.21
N LEU A 268 8.80 -6.80 0.56
CA LEU A 268 9.60 -5.98 1.48
C LEU A 268 9.61 -6.57 2.90
N THR A 269 8.45 -7.03 3.36
CA THR A 269 8.26 -7.55 4.72
C THR A 269 8.61 -9.04 4.85
N GLY A 270 8.56 -9.79 3.74
CA GLY A 270 8.67 -11.24 3.75
C GLY A 270 7.41 -11.95 4.29
N ALA A 271 6.30 -11.22 4.39
CA ALA A 271 5.01 -11.76 4.77
C ALA A 271 4.40 -12.60 3.64
N ASP A 272 3.64 -13.61 4.04
CA ASP A 272 2.97 -14.59 3.20
C ASP A 272 1.45 -14.57 3.38
N GLU A 273 0.91 -13.52 4.01
CA GLU A 273 -0.52 -13.35 4.26
C GLU A 273 -0.97 -11.94 3.82
N LEU A 274 -2.04 -11.86 3.05
CA LEU A 274 -2.67 -10.61 2.60
C LEU A 274 -4.16 -10.58 2.97
N VAL A 275 -4.57 -9.54 3.68
CA VAL A 275 -5.97 -9.23 3.97
C VAL A 275 -6.41 -8.01 3.18
N LEU A 276 -7.60 -8.09 2.59
CA LEU A 276 -8.25 -6.99 1.90
C LEU A 276 -9.44 -6.46 2.72
N GLY A 277 -9.54 -5.13 2.85
CA GLY A 277 -10.65 -4.42 3.48
C GLY A 277 -11.04 -3.14 2.74
N GLY A 278 -12.11 -2.47 3.20
CA GLY A 278 -12.64 -1.24 2.61
C GLY A 278 -13.66 -1.46 1.49
N GLY A 279 -14.50 -0.45 1.22
CA GLY A 279 -15.65 -0.62 0.33
C GLY A 279 -15.32 -1.00 -1.12
N VAL A 280 -14.15 -0.62 -1.64
CA VAL A 280 -13.72 -0.97 -3.00
C VAL A 280 -13.30 -2.45 -3.09
N ALA A 281 -12.99 -3.08 -1.96
CA ALA A 281 -12.72 -4.51 -1.89
C ALA A 281 -13.88 -5.41 -2.33
N GLN A 282 -15.10 -4.88 -2.43
CA GLN A 282 -16.25 -5.63 -2.93
C GLN A 282 -16.15 -5.94 -4.43
N ASN A 283 -15.29 -5.24 -5.15
CA ASN A 283 -15.11 -5.46 -6.57
C ASN A 283 -14.44 -6.81 -6.85
N ASP A 284 -15.07 -7.65 -7.64
CA ASP A 284 -14.64 -9.01 -7.92
C ASP A 284 -13.34 -9.03 -8.72
N ARG A 285 -13.14 -8.08 -9.64
CA ARG A 285 -11.90 -7.99 -10.42
C ARG A 285 -10.69 -7.64 -9.55
N LEU A 286 -10.83 -6.72 -8.59
CA LEU A 286 -9.76 -6.41 -7.63
C LEU A 286 -9.40 -7.67 -6.82
N ARG A 287 -10.41 -8.40 -6.33
CA ARG A 287 -10.20 -9.64 -5.56
C ARG A 287 -9.51 -10.71 -6.41
N GLU A 288 -9.89 -10.85 -7.68
CA GLU A 288 -9.27 -11.78 -8.63
C GLU A 288 -7.78 -11.45 -8.86
N MET A 289 -7.44 -10.17 -9.10
CA MET A 289 -6.06 -9.74 -9.30
C MET A 289 -5.20 -10.02 -8.06
N LEU A 290 -5.69 -9.68 -6.86
CA LEU A 290 -4.98 -9.91 -5.61
C LEU A 290 -4.81 -11.40 -5.31
N ALA A 291 -5.84 -12.22 -5.56
CA ALA A 291 -5.77 -13.67 -5.40
C ALA A 291 -4.73 -14.28 -6.36
N THR A 292 -4.75 -13.89 -7.64
CA THR A 292 -3.78 -14.34 -8.65
C THR A 292 -2.35 -13.97 -8.27
N MET A 293 -2.15 -12.75 -7.77
CA MET A 293 -0.85 -12.27 -7.29
C MET A 293 -0.36 -13.08 -6.08
N CYS A 294 -1.24 -13.33 -5.10
CA CYS A 294 -0.90 -14.10 -3.91
C CYS A 294 -0.58 -15.56 -4.27
N GLU A 295 -1.37 -16.20 -5.12
CA GLU A 295 -1.13 -17.57 -5.59
C GLU A 295 0.23 -17.69 -6.31
N ALA A 296 0.54 -16.77 -7.22
CA ALA A 296 1.81 -16.76 -7.94
C ALA A 296 3.04 -16.62 -7.01
N ARG A 297 2.85 -16.05 -5.82
CA ARG A 297 3.88 -15.89 -4.79
C ARG A 297 3.89 -16.98 -3.74
N GLY A 298 2.85 -17.80 -3.66
CA GLY A 298 2.63 -18.72 -2.55
C GLY A 298 2.29 -18.00 -1.24
N ALA A 299 1.55 -16.89 -1.32
CA ALA A 299 0.96 -16.20 -0.18
C ALA A 299 -0.54 -16.53 -0.07
N ASP A 300 -1.07 -16.50 1.14
CA ASP A 300 -2.49 -16.68 1.44
C ASP A 300 -3.23 -15.34 1.33
N PHE A 301 -4.45 -15.37 0.79
CA PHE A 301 -5.28 -14.20 0.56
C PHE A 301 -6.65 -14.35 1.25
N HIS A 302 -7.10 -13.28 1.92
CA HIS A 302 -8.43 -13.23 2.49
C HIS A 302 -9.12 -11.89 2.26
N ALA A 303 -10.34 -11.94 1.73
CA ALA A 303 -11.28 -10.84 1.70
C ALA A 303 -12.54 -11.27 2.47
N PRO A 304 -12.95 -10.55 3.53
CA PRO A 304 -14.16 -10.85 4.30
C PRO A 304 -15.44 -10.85 3.47
N GLU A 305 -16.52 -11.34 4.07
CA GLU A 305 -17.87 -11.24 3.50
C GLU A 305 -18.23 -9.77 3.18
N PRO A 306 -19.02 -9.49 2.12
CA PRO A 306 -19.36 -8.12 1.72
C PRO A 306 -19.89 -7.22 2.85
N ARG A 307 -20.64 -7.79 3.81
CA ARG A 307 -21.16 -7.06 4.98
C ARG A 307 -20.08 -6.50 5.92
N PHE A 308 -18.85 -7.03 5.86
CA PHE A 308 -17.69 -6.55 6.63
C PHE A 308 -16.75 -5.65 5.82
N LEU A 309 -16.92 -5.60 4.48
CA LEU A 309 -16.07 -4.79 3.60
C LEU A 309 -16.52 -3.32 3.51
N ARG A 310 -17.82 -3.06 3.62
CA ARG A 310 -18.36 -1.68 3.75
C ARG A 310 -18.17 -1.18 5.16
N ASP A 311 -18.35 0.12 5.36
CA ASP A 311 -18.42 0.71 6.69
C ASP A 311 -19.57 0.05 7.46
N ASN A 312 -19.24 -0.60 8.58
CA ASN A 312 -20.19 -1.35 9.39
C ASN A 312 -19.75 -1.29 10.86
N ALA A 313 -20.70 -1.38 11.78
CA ALA A 313 -20.38 -1.42 13.21
C ALA A 313 -19.85 -2.78 13.67
N GLY A 314 -19.96 -3.83 12.86
CA GLY A 314 -19.44 -5.16 13.18
C GLY A 314 -17.92 -5.15 13.37
N MET A 315 -17.19 -4.49 12.48
CA MET A 315 -15.74 -4.31 12.63
C MET A 315 -15.37 -3.49 13.88
N ILE A 316 -16.18 -2.48 14.22
CA ILE A 316 -15.99 -1.65 15.42
C ILE A 316 -16.23 -2.47 16.68
N ALA A 317 -17.27 -3.30 16.70
CA ALA A 317 -17.60 -4.17 17.83
C ALA A 317 -16.53 -5.27 18.03
N VAL A 318 -16.06 -5.90 16.95
CA VAL A 318 -15.03 -6.95 17.01
C VAL A 318 -13.70 -6.40 17.52
N LEU A 319 -13.22 -5.28 16.96
CA LEU A 319 -12.00 -4.64 17.46
C LEU A 319 -12.22 -4.11 18.89
N GLY A 320 -13.38 -3.50 19.16
CA GLY A 320 -13.76 -3.02 20.47
C GLY A 320 -13.71 -4.11 21.55
N ALA A 321 -14.15 -5.33 21.24
CA ALA A 321 -14.05 -6.47 22.15
C ALA A 321 -12.60 -6.88 22.44
N LYS A 322 -11.72 -6.87 21.42
CA LYS A 322 -10.28 -7.15 21.61
C LYS A 322 -9.63 -6.09 22.51
N MET A 323 -9.91 -4.82 22.25
CA MET A 323 -9.42 -3.69 23.04
C MET A 323 -9.94 -3.73 24.48
N ALA A 324 -11.25 -3.92 24.67
CA ALA A 324 -11.87 -4.02 26.00
C ALA A 324 -11.29 -5.19 26.82
N ALA A 325 -11.07 -6.35 26.20
CA ALA A 325 -10.44 -7.50 26.86
C ALA A 325 -9.00 -7.21 27.30
N ALA A 326 -8.28 -6.36 26.57
CA ALA A 326 -6.93 -5.87 26.94
C ALA A 326 -6.97 -4.71 27.96
N GLY A 327 -8.15 -4.24 28.37
CA GLY A 327 -8.30 -3.09 29.26
C GLY A 327 -8.13 -1.73 28.57
N ASP A 328 -8.04 -1.72 27.23
CA ASP A 328 -7.92 -0.51 26.42
C ASP A 328 -9.29 0.16 26.26
N THR A 329 -9.60 1.00 27.24
CA THR A 329 -10.87 1.73 27.36
C THR A 329 -10.58 3.22 27.56
N VAL A 330 -11.54 4.07 27.20
CA VAL A 330 -11.39 5.52 27.27
C VAL A 330 -12.43 6.13 28.23
N PRO A 331 -12.02 6.97 29.19
CA PRO A 331 -12.97 7.75 29.98
C PRO A 331 -13.84 8.63 29.08
N ILE A 332 -15.12 8.83 29.45
CA ILE A 332 -16.06 9.67 28.68
C ILE A 332 -15.47 11.08 28.43
N SER A 333 -14.78 11.67 29.42
CA SER A 333 -14.13 12.98 29.31
C SER A 333 -12.98 13.04 28.29
N GLU A 334 -12.36 11.90 27.97
CA GLU A 334 -11.20 11.79 27.07
C GLU A 334 -11.57 11.17 25.71
N SER A 335 -12.85 10.83 25.52
CA SER A 335 -13.40 10.17 24.32
C SER A 335 -13.67 11.14 23.15
N ALA A 336 -12.94 12.25 23.08
CA ALA A 336 -13.07 13.20 21.99
C ALA A 336 -12.77 12.52 20.64
N VAL A 337 -13.59 12.84 19.63
CA VAL A 337 -13.42 12.33 18.26
C VAL A 337 -12.21 12.99 17.60
N ASP A 338 -11.58 12.26 16.69
CA ASP A 338 -10.42 12.74 15.95
C ASP A 338 -10.62 12.47 14.45
N PRO A 339 -11.06 13.47 13.68
CA PRO A 339 -11.23 13.35 12.23
C PRO A 339 -9.97 12.92 11.46
N SER A 340 -8.80 13.13 12.05
CA SER A 340 -7.48 12.86 11.49
C SER A 340 -6.77 11.66 12.13
N PHE A 341 -7.51 10.80 12.84
CA PHE A 341 -6.93 9.71 13.64
C PHE A 341 -6.22 8.68 12.74
N ARG A 342 -4.89 8.77 12.63
CA ARG A 342 -4.13 7.88 11.74
C ARG A 342 -3.99 6.48 12.35
N PRO A 343 -3.97 5.41 11.53
CA PRO A 343 -3.81 4.05 12.02
C PRO A 343 -2.47 3.80 12.73
N ASP A 344 -1.42 4.54 12.39
CA ASP A 344 -0.09 4.45 13.00
C ASP A 344 0.03 5.09 14.38
N GLN A 345 -0.92 5.96 14.73
CA GLN A 345 -1.03 6.55 16.06
C GLN A 345 -1.62 5.58 17.09
N VAL A 346 -2.25 4.47 16.66
CA VAL A 346 -2.93 3.52 17.54
C VAL A 346 -1.92 2.56 18.17
N PRO A 347 -1.71 2.60 19.50
CA PRO A 347 -1.00 1.53 20.18
C PRO A 347 -1.84 0.26 20.14
N VAL A 348 -1.26 -0.83 19.69
CA VAL A 348 -1.92 -2.14 19.65
C VAL A 348 -1.65 -2.86 20.97
N THR A 349 -2.62 -2.79 21.86
CA THR A 349 -2.57 -3.36 23.22
C THR A 349 -3.11 -4.79 23.30
N TRP A 350 -3.83 -5.23 22.26
CA TRP A 350 -4.53 -6.52 22.20
C TRP A 350 -3.77 -7.62 21.43
N ARG A 351 -2.49 -7.39 21.10
CA ARG A 351 -1.63 -8.35 20.40
C ARG A 351 -0.28 -8.46 21.10
N ASP A 352 0.28 -9.66 21.14
CA ASP A 352 1.61 -9.93 21.68
C ASP A 352 2.66 -9.90 20.56
N GLY A 353 3.59 -8.94 20.61
CA GLY A 353 4.99 -8.98 20.14
C GLY A 353 5.38 -9.39 18.70
N GLU A 354 4.53 -9.97 17.88
CA GLU A 354 4.93 -10.49 16.57
C GLU A 354 4.90 -9.41 15.51
N SER A 355 5.97 -9.21 14.76
CA SER A 355 6.01 -8.22 13.68
C SER A 355 5.90 -8.87 12.31
N VAL A 356 5.25 -8.17 11.36
CA VAL A 356 5.32 -8.49 9.93
C VAL A 356 6.76 -8.47 9.40
N ALA A 357 7.64 -7.68 10.02
CA ALA A 357 9.07 -7.76 9.76
C ALA A 357 9.60 -9.03 10.43
N ARG A 358 9.71 -10.12 9.66
CA ARG A 358 10.45 -11.31 10.11
C ARG A 358 11.91 -10.90 10.29
N GLY A 359 12.32 -10.61 11.52
CA GLY A 359 13.73 -10.56 11.88
C GLY A 359 14.35 -11.88 11.43
N ARG A 360 15.27 -11.85 10.46
CA ARG A 360 15.93 -13.03 9.87
C ARG A 360 16.83 -13.80 10.88
N GLY A 361 16.54 -13.73 12.18
CA GLY A 361 17.30 -14.32 13.27
C GLY A 361 16.53 -15.30 14.16
N GLY A 362 15.29 -15.69 13.84
CA GLY A 362 14.51 -16.53 14.75
C GLY A 362 13.38 -17.33 14.12
N ALA A 363 13.70 -18.28 13.25
CA ALA A 363 12.87 -19.45 13.00
C ALA A 363 13.75 -20.57 12.43
N GLU A 364 14.15 -21.51 13.28
CA GLU A 364 14.79 -22.74 12.84
C GLU A 364 13.84 -23.54 11.93
N SER A 365 14.40 -24.00 10.82
CA SER A 365 13.92 -25.13 10.02
C SER A 365 12.54 -24.98 9.36
N ARG A 366 12.48 -24.14 8.31
CA ARG A 366 11.72 -24.51 7.09
C ARG A 366 12.06 -23.83 5.75
N SER A 367 13.19 -23.13 5.57
CA SER A 367 13.46 -22.53 4.24
C SER A 367 14.89 -22.06 3.89
N ALA A 368 15.97 -22.62 4.46
CA ALA A 368 17.33 -22.21 4.04
C ALA A 368 17.59 -22.42 2.52
N ALA A 369 16.81 -23.28 1.85
CA ALA A 369 16.89 -23.50 0.41
C ALA A 369 16.02 -22.55 -0.44
N ARG A 370 14.88 -22.03 0.06
CA ARG A 370 14.11 -21.02 -0.71
C ARG A 370 14.75 -19.64 -0.59
N ASP A 371 15.47 -19.35 0.49
CA ASP A 371 16.08 -18.04 0.73
C ASP A 371 17.18 -17.69 -0.30
N ALA A 372 17.94 -18.69 -0.77
CA ALA A 372 19.00 -18.48 -1.78
C ALA A 372 18.45 -18.33 -3.22
N GLU A 373 17.24 -18.82 -3.50
CA GLU A 373 16.56 -18.70 -4.79
C GLU A 373 15.65 -17.46 -4.83
N ALA A 374 15.07 -17.08 -3.68
CA ALA A 374 14.31 -15.85 -3.48
C ALA A 374 15.21 -14.59 -3.56
N ASP A 375 16.46 -14.65 -3.07
CA ASP A 375 17.41 -13.51 -3.19
C ASP A 375 17.81 -13.20 -4.65
N ARG A 376 17.48 -14.05 -5.65
CA ARG A 376 17.67 -13.77 -7.10
C ARG A 376 16.39 -13.37 -7.85
N ARG A 377 15.23 -13.49 -7.21
CA ARG A 377 13.92 -13.09 -7.74
C ARG A 377 13.44 -11.88 -6.94
N GLY A 378 13.79 -10.68 -7.40
CA GLY A 378 13.10 -9.48 -6.94
C GLY A 378 11.62 -9.56 -7.27
N ALA A 379 10.78 -8.78 -6.59
CA ALA A 379 9.34 -8.75 -6.83
C ALA A 379 9.00 -8.53 -8.31
N GLU A 380 9.82 -7.78 -9.05
CA GLU A 380 9.49 -7.32 -10.41
C GLU A 380 10.44 -7.87 -11.49
N ALA A 381 11.65 -8.32 -11.12
CA ALA A 381 12.68 -8.71 -12.07
C ALA A 381 13.53 -9.87 -11.57
N THR A 382 14.03 -10.64 -12.53
CA THR A 382 15.09 -11.63 -12.33
C THR A 382 16.43 -11.02 -12.73
N VAL A 383 17.46 -11.27 -11.93
CA VAL A 383 18.81 -10.78 -12.20
C VAL A 383 19.73 -11.98 -12.41
N THR A 384 20.43 -11.98 -13.55
CA THR A 384 21.42 -13.00 -13.87
C THR A 384 22.77 -12.34 -14.14
N VAL A 385 23.85 -13.02 -13.76
CA VAL A 385 25.22 -12.56 -14.05
C VAL A 385 25.78 -13.49 -15.12
N GLU A 386 26.12 -12.93 -16.26
CA GLU A 386 26.68 -13.64 -17.41
C GLU A 386 28.16 -13.31 -17.58
N GLY A 387 28.91 -14.21 -18.23
CA GLY A 387 30.33 -14.02 -18.52
C GLY A 387 31.30 -14.60 -17.48
N THR A 388 32.60 -14.41 -17.73
CA THR A 388 33.70 -14.87 -16.87
C THR A 388 34.62 -13.70 -16.50
N ASP A 389 35.52 -13.91 -15.55
CA ASP A 389 36.27 -12.86 -14.86
C ASP A 389 36.87 -11.80 -15.81
N GLY A 390 36.52 -10.53 -15.61
CA GLY A 390 36.89 -9.39 -16.46
C GLY A 390 35.86 -8.93 -17.50
N ASP A 391 34.86 -9.75 -17.88
CA ASP A 391 33.76 -9.41 -18.83
C ASP A 391 32.37 -9.79 -18.28
N ARG A 392 32.22 -9.75 -16.94
CA ARG A 392 30.93 -10.03 -16.30
C ARG A 392 29.90 -8.95 -16.65
N ARG A 393 28.69 -9.38 -16.99
CA ARG A 393 27.54 -8.51 -17.26
C ARG A 393 26.37 -8.92 -16.38
N VAL A 394 25.55 -7.95 -16.02
CA VAL A 394 24.32 -8.17 -15.27
C VAL A 394 23.17 -8.01 -16.25
N VAL A 395 22.35 -9.05 -16.39
CA VAL A 395 21.15 -9.06 -17.22
C VAL A 395 19.95 -9.07 -16.29
N LYS A 396 19.21 -7.95 -16.27
CA LYS A 396 17.98 -7.78 -15.50
C LYS A 396 16.79 -7.92 -16.43
N ARG A 397 15.92 -8.91 -16.17
CA ARG A 397 14.73 -9.19 -16.98
C ARG A 397 13.47 -8.98 -16.14
N ARG A 398 12.57 -8.10 -16.59
CA ARG A 398 11.27 -7.89 -15.95
C ARG A 398 10.31 -9.02 -16.30
N VAL A 399 9.79 -9.69 -15.28
CA VAL A 399 8.97 -10.90 -15.44
C VAL A 399 7.51 -10.49 -15.66
N PRO A 400 6.80 -11.10 -16.62
CA PRO A 400 5.37 -10.86 -16.81
C PRO A 400 4.55 -11.12 -15.55
N LYS A 401 3.53 -10.29 -15.32
CA LYS A 401 2.59 -10.43 -14.20
C LYS A 401 1.23 -10.91 -14.68
N SER A 402 0.89 -12.15 -14.34
CA SER A 402 -0.35 -12.81 -14.77
C SER A 402 -1.62 -12.15 -14.22
N TYR A 403 -1.52 -11.39 -13.14
CA TYR A 403 -2.67 -10.70 -12.55
C TYR A 403 -3.07 -9.42 -13.31
N ARG A 404 -2.27 -8.95 -14.28
CA ARG A 404 -2.55 -7.73 -15.07
C ARG A 404 -3.09 -8.10 -16.44
N HIS A 405 -3.84 -7.19 -17.06
CA HIS A 405 -4.08 -7.26 -18.50
C HIS A 405 -2.76 -7.42 -19.27
N PRO A 406 -2.65 -8.32 -20.27
CA PRO A 406 -1.40 -8.57 -20.99
C PRO A 406 -0.82 -7.32 -21.66
N GLU A 407 -1.66 -6.45 -22.23
CA GLU A 407 -1.21 -5.20 -22.83
C GLU A 407 -0.64 -4.23 -21.78
N LEU A 408 -1.34 -4.07 -20.65
CA LEU A 408 -0.89 -3.25 -19.53
C LEU A 408 0.47 -3.74 -18.99
N ASP A 409 0.61 -5.05 -18.81
CA ASP A 409 1.87 -5.66 -18.35
C ASP A 409 3.02 -5.40 -19.35
N ARG A 410 2.77 -5.59 -20.66
CA ARG A 410 3.76 -5.31 -21.72
C ARG A 410 4.19 -3.84 -21.67
N THR A 411 3.25 -2.90 -21.61
CA THR A 411 3.51 -1.45 -21.54
C THR A 411 4.32 -1.10 -20.30
N ILE A 412 3.90 -1.53 -19.12
CA ILE A 412 4.61 -1.23 -17.86
C ILE A 412 6.04 -1.80 -17.89
N ARG A 413 6.22 -3.06 -18.31
CA ARG A 413 7.56 -3.67 -18.38
C ARG A 413 8.46 -2.92 -19.36
N ARG A 414 7.95 -2.53 -20.52
CA ARG A 414 8.68 -1.72 -21.50
C ARG A 414 9.07 -0.37 -20.90
N ASP A 415 8.11 0.39 -20.40
CA ASP A 415 8.33 1.77 -19.95
C ASP A 415 9.28 1.83 -18.76
N ARG A 416 9.17 0.88 -17.82
CA ARG A 416 10.11 0.79 -16.70
C ARG A 416 11.51 0.36 -17.10
N THR A 417 11.64 -0.49 -18.12
CA THR A 417 12.95 -0.87 -18.66
C THR A 417 13.64 0.34 -19.28
N VAL A 418 12.89 1.16 -20.04
CA VAL A 418 13.38 2.44 -20.59
C VAL A 418 13.72 3.42 -19.48
N ALA A 419 12.82 3.61 -18.51
CA ALA A 419 13.01 4.55 -17.41
C ALA A 419 14.25 4.21 -16.58
N GLU A 420 14.43 2.95 -16.18
CA GLU A 420 15.59 2.51 -15.40
C GLU A 420 16.91 2.72 -16.17
N ALA A 421 16.95 2.37 -17.45
CA ALA A 421 18.13 2.59 -18.30
C ALA A 421 18.50 4.09 -18.40
N ARG A 422 17.47 4.93 -18.59
CA ARG A 422 17.61 6.38 -18.67
C ARG A 422 18.10 6.96 -17.35
N LEU A 423 17.45 6.63 -16.24
CA LEU A 423 17.78 7.13 -14.90
C LEU A 423 19.19 6.69 -14.48
N THR A 424 19.57 5.44 -14.74
CA THR A 424 20.93 4.93 -14.46
C THR A 424 22.00 5.76 -15.19
N SER A 425 21.73 6.11 -16.45
CA SER A 425 22.63 6.91 -17.29
C SER A 425 22.66 8.38 -16.89
N GLU A 426 21.52 8.95 -16.49
CA GLU A 426 21.40 10.32 -16.00
C GLU A 426 22.09 10.51 -14.66
N ALA A 427 21.89 9.60 -13.70
CA ALA A 427 22.61 9.57 -12.43
C ALA A 427 24.13 9.57 -12.64
N ARG A 428 24.61 8.77 -13.62
CA ARG A 428 26.03 8.76 -13.98
C ARG A 428 26.53 10.12 -14.48
N ARG A 429 25.75 10.80 -15.32
CA ARG A 429 26.07 12.15 -15.81
C ARG A 429 26.07 13.19 -14.69
N ALA A 430 25.25 12.99 -13.66
CA ALA A 430 25.25 13.80 -12.44
C ALA A 430 26.42 13.49 -11.48
N GLY A 431 27.34 12.59 -11.85
CA GLY A 431 28.52 12.27 -11.03
C GLY A 431 28.24 11.25 -9.91
N VAL A 432 27.17 10.48 -10.04
CA VAL A 432 26.90 9.29 -9.22
C VAL A 432 27.57 8.08 -9.86
N SER A 433 28.27 7.26 -9.06
CA SER A 433 28.82 6.01 -9.56
C SER A 433 27.68 5.00 -9.74
N THR A 434 27.36 4.67 -11.00
CA THR A 434 26.32 3.69 -11.38
C THR A 434 26.87 2.74 -12.45
N PRO A 435 26.30 1.55 -12.68
CA PRO A 435 26.67 0.68 -13.79
C PRO A 435 26.56 1.38 -15.15
N LEU A 436 27.44 1.04 -16.09
CA LEU A 436 27.19 1.36 -17.50
C LEU A 436 26.01 0.54 -18.02
N VAL A 437 25.10 1.19 -18.76
CA VAL A 437 24.07 0.51 -19.55
C VAL A 437 24.70 0.07 -20.87
N TYR A 438 24.76 -1.24 -21.11
CA TYR A 438 25.31 -1.80 -22.33
C TYR A 438 24.24 -2.03 -23.40
N ASP A 439 23.05 -2.49 -23.01
CA ASP A 439 21.98 -2.82 -23.94
C ASP A 439 20.60 -2.73 -23.28
N VAL A 440 19.59 -2.44 -24.09
CA VAL A 440 18.18 -2.32 -23.69
C VAL A 440 17.31 -3.04 -24.73
N ASP A 441 16.82 -4.23 -24.38
CA ASP A 441 15.92 -5.02 -25.21
C ASP A 441 14.48 -4.86 -24.71
N LEU A 442 13.67 -4.12 -25.47
CA LEU A 442 12.28 -3.83 -25.12
C LEU A 442 11.33 -4.98 -25.44
N ALA A 443 11.68 -5.88 -26.37
CA ALA A 443 10.85 -7.03 -26.70
C ALA A 443 10.90 -8.05 -25.55
N GLU A 444 12.10 -8.27 -25.02
CA GLU A 444 12.34 -9.19 -23.91
C GLU A 444 12.30 -8.51 -22.52
N ALA A 445 11.98 -7.21 -22.48
CA ALA A 445 11.99 -6.37 -21.27
C ALA A 445 13.26 -6.57 -20.42
N THR A 446 14.41 -6.52 -21.08
CA THR A 446 15.72 -6.87 -20.53
C THR A 446 16.68 -5.68 -20.59
N LEU A 447 17.38 -5.44 -19.48
CA LEU A 447 18.40 -4.41 -19.32
C LEU A 447 19.75 -5.08 -19.03
N THR A 448 20.74 -4.83 -19.90
CA THR A 448 22.11 -5.35 -19.71
C THR A 448 23.00 -4.25 -19.16
N LEU A 449 23.59 -4.50 -18.00
CA LEU A 449 24.38 -3.56 -17.21
C LEU A 449 25.80 -4.10 -16.99
N GLN A 450 26.73 -3.17 -16.75
CA GLN A 450 28.05 -3.49 -16.21
C GLN A 450 27.92 -4.17 -14.86
N HIS A 451 28.65 -5.27 -14.65
CA HIS A 451 28.81 -5.83 -13.32
C HIS A 451 29.72 -4.93 -12.47
N VAL A 452 29.18 -4.37 -11.38
CA VAL A 452 29.92 -3.48 -10.47
C VAL A 452 29.91 -4.01 -9.04
N GLY A 453 31.05 -3.85 -8.35
CA GLY A 453 31.27 -4.29 -6.98
C GLY A 453 31.25 -5.82 -6.79
N GLU A 454 31.96 -6.30 -5.77
CA GLU A 454 32.04 -7.74 -5.48
C GLU A 454 31.06 -8.18 -4.38
N ARG A 455 30.56 -7.22 -3.58
CA ARG A 455 29.58 -7.44 -2.51
C ARG A 455 28.61 -6.26 -2.43
N ASP A 456 27.48 -6.49 -1.79
CA ASP A 456 26.55 -5.41 -1.44
C ASP A 456 27.12 -4.57 -0.29
N LEU A 457 26.48 -3.44 -0.03
CA LEU A 457 26.86 -2.56 1.05
C LEU A 457 26.61 -3.21 2.41
N ALA A 458 25.58 -4.04 2.56
CA ALA A 458 25.31 -4.73 3.83
C ALA A 458 26.52 -5.54 4.34
N ALA A 459 27.26 -6.20 3.43
CA ALA A 459 28.48 -6.94 3.75
C ALA A 459 29.77 -6.07 3.87
N ALA A 460 29.65 -4.75 3.69
CA ALA A 460 30.78 -3.82 3.66
C ALA A 460 30.48 -2.48 4.36
N LEU A 461 29.42 -2.44 5.18
CA LEU A 461 28.89 -1.22 5.75
C LEU A 461 29.83 -0.68 6.83
N ASP A 462 30.35 0.52 6.59
CA ASP A 462 31.18 1.30 7.50
C ASP A 462 30.88 2.80 7.32
N GLU A 463 31.43 3.65 8.18
CA GLU A 463 31.19 5.09 8.13
C GLU A 463 31.58 5.70 6.77
N GLY A 464 32.68 5.24 6.16
CA GLY A 464 33.16 5.78 4.89
C GLY A 464 32.28 5.41 3.69
N THR A 465 31.77 4.19 3.66
CA THR A 465 30.81 3.73 2.64
C THR A 465 29.43 4.36 2.84
N ALA A 466 28.97 4.54 4.09
CA ALA A 466 27.74 5.26 4.40
C ALA A 466 27.81 6.73 3.96
N GLU A 467 28.91 7.43 4.28
CA GLU A 467 29.17 8.80 3.84
C GLU A 467 29.23 8.92 2.31
N ALA A 468 29.81 7.92 1.62
CA ALA A 468 29.83 7.88 0.15
C ALA A 468 28.42 7.76 -0.44
N VAL A 469 27.54 6.95 0.15
CA VAL A 469 26.13 6.87 -0.27
C VAL A 469 25.40 8.19 -0.04
N GLY A 470 25.63 8.86 1.09
CA GLY A 470 25.08 10.20 1.36
C GLY A 470 25.43 11.20 0.26
N ARG A 471 26.70 11.23 -0.16
CA ARG A 471 27.14 12.05 -1.30
C ARG A 471 26.48 11.67 -2.62
N HIS A 472 26.26 10.38 -2.87
CA HIS A 472 25.61 9.92 -4.09
C HIS A 472 24.15 10.35 -4.16
N LEU A 473 23.38 10.20 -3.07
CA LEU A 473 21.98 10.64 -3.01
C LEU A 473 21.88 12.16 -3.14
N ALA A 474 22.77 12.92 -2.48
CA ALA A 474 22.79 14.37 -2.63
C ALA A 474 23.02 14.83 -4.08
N ARG A 475 23.94 14.18 -4.82
CA ARG A 475 24.15 14.48 -6.25
C ARG A 475 22.95 14.10 -7.10
N LEU A 476 22.29 12.99 -6.77
CA LEU A 476 21.08 12.54 -7.45
C LEU A 476 19.95 13.57 -7.26
N HIS A 477 19.72 14.00 -6.02
CA HIS A 477 18.71 14.99 -5.65
C HIS A 477 18.99 16.35 -6.30
N GLY A 478 20.27 16.75 -6.38
CA GLY A 478 20.69 17.96 -7.10
C GLY A 478 20.45 17.92 -8.61
N ALA A 479 20.21 16.73 -9.18
CA ALA A 479 19.77 16.53 -10.55
C ALA A 479 18.24 16.36 -10.68
N GLU A 480 17.49 16.69 -9.61
CA GLU A 480 16.03 16.50 -9.51
C GLU A 480 15.62 15.03 -9.70
N MET A 481 16.46 14.09 -9.25
CA MET A 481 16.21 12.66 -9.36
C MET A 481 16.11 12.04 -7.97
N VAL A 482 15.27 11.03 -7.84
CA VAL A 482 15.13 10.18 -6.65
C VAL A 482 15.46 8.75 -7.03
N HIS A 483 16.13 8.01 -6.14
CA HIS A 483 16.43 6.60 -6.36
C HIS A 483 15.18 5.75 -6.17
N GLY A 484 14.38 6.06 -5.15
CA GLY A 484 13.09 5.44 -4.83
C GLY A 484 13.19 4.15 -4.02
N ASP A 485 14.38 3.56 -3.92
CA ASP A 485 14.68 2.38 -3.08
C ASP A 485 16.18 2.27 -2.72
N PRO A 486 16.79 3.33 -2.15
CA PRO A 486 18.20 3.29 -1.78
C PRO A 486 18.35 2.46 -0.51
N THR A 487 18.59 1.16 -0.67
CA THR A 487 18.83 0.23 0.45
C THR A 487 20.26 -0.28 0.45
N THR A 488 20.71 -0.87 1.56
CA THR A 488 22.04 -1.50 1.65
C THR A 488 22.24 -2.65 0.67
N ARG A 489 21.17 -3.15 0.02
CA ARG A 489 21.23 -4.16 -1.05
C ARG A 489 21.38 -3.55 -2.44
N ASN A 490 20.85 -2.34 -2.63
CA ASN A 490 20.91 -1.60 -3.89
C ASN A 490 22.17 -0.72 -3.99
N VAL A 491 23.17 -1.01 -3.15
CA VAL A 491 24.50 -0.41 -3.24
C VAL A 491 25.55 -1.51 -3.33
N ARG A 492 26.42 -1.42 -4.33
CA ARG A 492 27.54 -2.36 -4.54
C ARG A 492 28.86 -1.72 -4.15
N VAL A 493 29.74 -2.51 -3.53
CA VAL A 493 31.04 -2.04 -3.04
C VAL A 493 32.17 -2.82 -3.70
N SER A 494 33.17 -2.10 -4.23
CA SER A 494 34.37 -2.72 -4.81
C SER A 494 35.28 -3.34 -3.74
N LYS A 495 36.17 -4.26 -4.15
CA LYS A 495 37.19 -4.78 -3.24
C LYS A 495 38.13 -3.64 -2.86
N ARG A 496 38.45 -3.54 -1.56
CA ARG A 496 39.55 -2.69 -1.09
C ARG A 496 40.83 -3.21 -1.76
N GLY A 497 41.53 -2.36 -2.50
CA GLY A 497 42.73 -2.79 -3.22
C GLY A 497 43.71 -3.52 -2.28
N GLU A 498 44.07 -4.76 -2.62
CA GLU A 498 45.11 -5.50 -1.91
C GLU A 498 46.47 -4.81 -2.13
N ARG A 499 47.25 -4.69 -1.06
CA ARG A 499 48.50 -3.91 -0.99
C ARG A 499 49.53 -4.34 -2.03
N THR A 500 50.21 -3.36 -2.61
CA THR A 500 51.67 -3.43 -2.78
C THR A 500 52.29 -2.26 -2.01
N GLU A 501 52.98 -2.57 -0.92
CA GLU A 501 53.64 -1.61 -0.02
C GLU A 501 54.86 -0.93 -0.67
N ARG A 502 54.66 -0.12 -1.72
CA ARG A 502 55.81 0.56 -2.36
C ARG A 502 55.84 2.06 -2.32
N ASP A 503 54.72 2.76 -2.14
CA ASP A 503 54.72 4.21 -2.01
C ASP A 503 53.64 4.63 -1.02
N GLY A 504 54.03 5.32 0.07
CA GLY A 504 53.20 5.69 1.22
C GLY A 504 52.05 6.68 0.94
N ARG A 505 51.27 6.48 -0.13
CA ARG A 505 49.98 7.13 -0.37
C ARG A 505 48.87 6.15 0.03
N SER A 506 47.91 6.65 0.79
CA SER A 506 46.71 5.90 1.19
C SER A 506 46.01 5.31 -0.05
N SER A 507 45.67 4.02 -0.01
CA SER A 507 44.80 3.41 -1.03
C SER A 507 43.51 4.23 -1.16
N PRO A 508 42.97 4.42 -2.39
CA PRO A 508 41.67 5.03 -2.53
C PRO A 508 40.62 4.22 -1.74
N PRO A 509 39.62 4.90 -1.14
CA PRO A 509 38.52 4.21 -0.47
C PRO A 509 37.82 3.25 -1.44
N PRO A 510 37.17 2.18 -0.94
CA PRO A 510 36.37 1.30 -1.78
C PRO A 510 35.31 2.14 -2.50
N GLU A 511 35.12 1.87 -3.79
CA GLU A 511 34.16 2.59 -4.62
C GLU A 511 32.77 1.99 -4.38
N THR A 512 31.80 2.86 -4.09
CA THR A 512 30.39 2.52 -3.96
C THR A 512 29.66 2.82 -5.25
N TYR A 513 28.71 1.96 -5.63
CA TYR A 513 27.88 2.15 -6.82
C TYR A 513 26.40 2.02 -6.43
N LEU A 514 25.58 3.00 -6.80
CA LEU A 514 24.13 2.85 -6.73
C LEU A 514 23.66 1.98 -7.90
N ILE A 515 22.80 1.00 -7.62
CA ILE A 515 22.21 0.08 -8.60
C ILE A 515 20.69 0.03 -8.40
N ASP A 516 19.98 -0.48 -9.40
CA ASP A 516 18.51 -0.64 -9.37
C ASP A 516 17.73 0.68 -9.25
N PHE A 517 17.71 1.45 -10.34
CA PHE A 517 16.84 2.63 -10.50
C PHE A 517 15.42 2.24 -10.94
N GLY A 518 14.97 1.01 -10.67
CA GLY A 518 13.67 0.52 -11.12
C GLY A 518 12.48 1.26 -10.53
N LEU A 519 12.68 1.96 -9.40
CA LEU A 519 11.69 2.79 -8.70
C LEU A 519 12.02 4.29 -8.75
N GLY A 520 13.07 4.68 -9.48
CA GLY A 520 13.50 6.07 -9.55
C GLY A 520 12.57 6.93 -10.41
N TYR A 521 12.54 8.22 -10.13
CA TYR A 521 11.77 9.21 -10.89
C TYR A 521 12.35 10.62 -10.73
N HIS A 522 11.90 11.55 -11.58
CA HIS A 522 12.25 12.96 -11.48
C HIS A 522 11.28 13.73 -10.59
N THR A 523 11.80 14.55 -9.70
CA THR A 523 11.05 15.43 -8.81
C THR A 523 11.95 16.53 -8.22
N GLY A 524 11.39 17.74 -8.11
CA GLY A 524 11.99 18.85 -7.38
C GLY A 524 11.44 19.01 -5.96
N HIS A 525 10.61 18.08 -5.49
CA HIS A 525 10.00 18.15 -4.16
C HIS A 525 10.97 17.66 -3.08
N VAL A 526 11.28 18.53 -2.12
CA VAL A 526 12.15 18.25 -0.96
C VAL A 526 11.66 17.05 -0.15
N GLU A 527 10.34 16.81 -0.08
CA GLU A 527 9.75 15.68 0.64
C GLU A 527 10.17 14.33 0.02
N ASP A 528 10.14 14.22 -1.32
CA ASP A 528 10.55 13.00 -2.03
C ASP A 528 12.05 12.70 -1.77
N HIS A 529 12.88 13.74 -1.79
CA HIS A 529 14.31 13.64 -1.50
C HIS A 529 14.55 13.20 -0.05
N ALA A 530 13.79 13.75 0.90
CA ALA A 530 13.89 13.38 2.32
C ALA A 530 13.41 11.94 2.57
N MET A 531 12.41 11.47 1.82
CA MET A 531 11.98 10.07 1.84
C MET A 531 13.11 9.13 1.38
N ASP A 532 13.81 9.48 0.30
CA ASP A 532 14.93 8.67 -0.21
C ASP A 532 16.01 8.46 0.89
N LEU A 533 16.33 9.53 1.63
CA LEU A 533 17.26 9.44 2.77
C LEU A 533 16.73 8.54 3.88
N HIS A 534 15.45 8.68 4.24
CA HIS A 534 14.84 7.89 5.30
C HIS A 534 14.76 6.40 4.96
N VAL A 535 14.48 6.05 3.71
CA VAL A 535 14.51 4.65 3.25
C VAL A 535 15.90 4.06 3.46
N PHE A 536 16.95 4.80 3.12
CA PHE A 536 18.32 4.36 3.36
C PHE A 536 18.64 4.25 4.86
N GLU A 537 18.24 5.23 5.68
CA GLU A 537 18.42 5.15 7.13
C GLU A 537 17.75 3.90 7.72
N GLY A 538 16.51 3.62 7.32
CA GLY A 538 15.77 2.44 7.73
C GLY A 538 16.51 1.16 7.36
N SER A 539 17.05 1.09 6.14
CA SER A 539 17.85 -0.04 5.68
C SER A 539 19.15 -0.22 6.50
N VAL A 540 19.81 0.88 6.90
CA VAL A 540 21.01 0.85 7.76
C VAL A 540 20.65 0.36 9.15
N ARG A 541 19.57 0.87 9.76
CA ARG A 541 19.07 0.44 11.09
C ARG A 541 18.73 -1.05 11.10
N ALA A 542 18.18 -1.58 10.01
CA ALA A 542 17.88 -3.00 9.88
C ALA A 542 19.12 -3.89 9.69
N THR A 543 20.24 -3.32 9.20
CA THR A 543 21.45 -4.08 8.86
C THR A 543 22.50 -4.03 9.98
N ALA A 544 22.68 -2.88 10.63
CA ALA A 544 23.78 -2.62 11.54
C ALA A 544 23.40 -2.83 13.01
N THR A 545 24.31 -3.41 13.80
CA THR A 545 24.15 -3.54 15.26
C THR A 545 24.24 -2.18 15.97
N GLU A 546 25.12 -1.29 15.50
CA GLU A 546 25.27 0.08 16.01
C GLU A 546 25.07 1.08 14.85
N PRO A 547 23.82 1.44 14.51
CA PRO A 547 23.54 2.28 13.35
C PRO A 547 23.92 3.76 13.56
N GLY A 548 23.99 4.25 14.80
CA GLY A 548 24.18 5.68 15.09
C GLY A 548 25.38 6.34 14.37
N PRO A 549 26.61 5.82 14.50
CA PRO A 549 27.77 6.37 13.80
C PRO A 549 27.65 6.31 12.27
N LEU A 550 27.04 5.24 11.75
CA LEU A 550 26.85 5.05 10.30
C LEU A 550 25.86 6.07 9.72
N LEU A 551 24.76 6.32 10.43
CA LEU A 551 23.75 7.31 10.04
C LEU A 551 24.33 8.73 10.10
N ALA A 552 25.09 9.05 11.15
CA ALA A 552 25.78 10.33 11.25
C ALA A 552 26.78 10.55 10.10
N ALA A 553 27.52 9.50 9.71
CA ALA A 553 28.43 9.56 8.58
C ALA A 553 27.67 9.72 7.24
N PHE A 554 26.55 9.02 7.07
CA PHE A 554 25.66 9.17 5.92
C PHE A 554 25.10 10.60 5.78
N GLU A 555 24.51 11.14 6.84
CA GLU A 555 23.99 12.52 6.87
C GLU A 555 25.10 13.54 6.58
N SER A 556 26.29 13.36 7.18
CA SER A 556 27.45 14.23 6.90
C SER A 556 27.90 14.16 5.43
N GLY A 557 27.85 12.97 4.82
CA GLY A 557 28.10 12.80 3.41
C GLY A 557 27.09 13.53 2.53
N TYR A 558 25.81 13.52 2.92
CA TYR A 558 24.76 14.26 2.23
C TYR A 558 24.95 15.77 2.38
N GLU A 559 25.13 16.27 3.60
CA GLU A 559 25.33 17.68 3.93
C GLU A 559 26.49 18.32 3.17
N ALA A 560 27.56 17.57 2.89
CA ALA A 560 28.73 18.06 2.18
C ALA A 560 28.46 18.54 0.74
N VAL A 561 27.35 18.12 0.13
CA VAL A 561 27.03 18.39 -1.30
C VAL A 561 25.55 18.66 -1.58
N GLY A 562 24.64 18.31 -0.66
CA GLY A 562 23.20 18.39 -0.83
C GLY A 562 22.57 19.65 -0.26
N ASP A 563 21.24 19.73 -0.35
CA ASP A 563 20.44 20.83 0.21
C ASP A 563 20.08 20.54 1.68
N GLU A 564 20.39 21.49 2.56
CA GLU A 564 20.08 21.44 4.00
C GLU A 564 18.57 21.29 4.27
N ALA A 565 17.71 21.85 3.40
CA ALA A 565 16.27 21.74 3.53
C ALA A 565 15.77 20.28 3.49
N VAL A 566 16.51 19.39 2.82
CA VAL A 566 16.19 17.95 2.77
C VAL A 566 16.48 17.27 4.11
N LEU A 567 17.57 17.62 4.79
CA LEU A 567 17.91 17.07 6.10
C LEU A 567 16.97 17.59 7.19
N ASP A 568 16.60 18.86 7.14
CA ASP A 568 15.56 19.41 8.02
C ASP A 568 14.23 18.68 7.82
N ARG A 569 13.89 18.40 6.56
CA ARG A 569 12.69 17.64 6.25
C ARG A 569 12.78 16.19 6.74
N LEU A 570 13.92 15.52 6.59
CA LEU A 570 14.14 14.16 7.07
C LEU A 570 13.84 14.02 8.58
N ARG A 571 14.30 14.96 9.40
CA ARG A 571 14.03 15.00 10.84
C ARG A 571 12.53 15.10 11.13
N ASP A 572 11.87 15.99 10.40
CA ASP A 572 10.43 16.22 10.45
C ASP A 572 9.63 14.94 10.20
N VAL A 573 10.16 14.04 9.38
CA VAL A 573 9.46 12.83 9.02
C VAL A 573 9.79 11.63 9.90
N ALA A 574 11.01 11.53 10.42
CA ALA A 574 11.36 10.52 11.42
C ALA A 574 10.40 10.53 12.62
N ASP A 575 9.93 11.72 13.01
CA ASP A 575 8.98 11.91 14.11
C ASP A 575 7.53 11.48 13.80
N ARG A 576 7.18 11.24 12.53
CA ARG A 576 5.79 11.07 12.07
C ARG A 576 5.35 9.63 11.83
N GLY A 577 6.20 8.62 12.01
CA GLY A 577 5.82 7.20 11.92
C GLY A 577 5.52 6.67 10.50
N ARG A 578 5.04 7.51 9.57
CA ARG A 578 5.44 7.67 8.15
C ARG A 578 4.71 8.88 7.53
N TYR A 579 5.49 9.80 6.92
CA TYR A 579 5.29 10.72 5.78
C TYR A 579 3.92 11.34 5.44
N ARG A 580 3.93 12.59 4.91
CA ARG A 580 2.76 13.38 4.51
C ARG A 580 2.86 13.79 3.05
#